data_AF-A0A7W6EI04-F1
#
_entry.id   AF-A0A7W6EI04-F1
#
_cell.length_a   1.000
_cell.length_b   1.000
_cell.length_c   1.000
_cell.angle_alpha   90.00
_cell.angle_beta   90.00
_cell.angle_gamma   90.00
#
_symmetry.space_group_name_H-M   'P 1'
#
loop_
_entity.id
_entity.type
_entity.pdbx_description
1 polymer ?
#
loop_
_entity_poly.entity_id
_entity_poly.type
_entity_poly.pdbx_seq_one_letter_code
_entity_poly.pdbx_strand_id
1 'polypeptide(L)' 'MHNGLIETLEGIVHFYACGGGEVWARNAREAADSQYPFAAALSPYIKPLDLDAEERAALVAFLKTL' A
#
# COMPACT_ATOMS: atom_id res chain seq x y z
N MET A 1 -5.72 -5.22 4.59
CA MET A 1 -4.46 -5.23 5.35
C MET A 1 -4.49 -6.37 6.36
N HIS A 2 -3.40 -7.11 6.55
CA HIS A 2 -3.38 -8.28 7.44
C HIS A 2 -3.50 -7.90 8.94
N ASN A 3 -3.19 -6.64 9.29
CA ASN A 3 -3.15 -6.14 10.67
C ASN A 3 -4.23 -5.08 10.97
N GLY A 4 -5.14 -4.79 10.03
CA GLY A 4 -6.20 -3.80 10.24
C GLY A 4 -5.75 -2.34 10.35
N LEU A 5 -4.50 -1.99 10.01
CA LEU A 5 -3.97 -0.63 10.18
C LEU A 5 -4.78 0.47 9.49
N ILE A 6 -5.41 0.15 8.36
CA ILE A 6 -6.27 1.07 7.60
C ILE A 6 -7.69 0.54 7.71
N GLU A 7 -8.55 1.33 8.36
CA GLU A 7 -9.89 0.90 8.79
C GLU A 7 -10.96 1.08 7.71
N THR A 8 -10.72 1.93 6.71
CA THR A 8 -11.72 2.26 5.68
C THR A 8 -11.30 1.77 4.30
N LEU A 9 -12.29 1.40 3.48
CA LEU A 9 -12.06 0.99 2.09
C LEU A 9 -11.47 2.14 1.27
N GLU A 10 -11.96 3.35 1.51
CA GLU A 10 -11.47 4.60 0.94
C GLU A 10 -9.99 4.81 1.26
N GLY A 11 -9.57 4.54 2.51
CA GLY A 11 -8.18 4.61 2.93
C GLY A 11 -7.29 3.59 2.23
N ILE A 12 -7.79 2.36 2.00
CA ILE A 12 -7.07 1.33 1.25
C ILE A 12 -6.87 1.75 -0.20
N VAL A 13 -7.92 2.25 -0.86
CA VAL A 13 -7.83 2.74 -2.25
C VAL A 13 -6.83 3.91 -2.32
N HIS A 14 -6.90 4.85 -1.38
CA HIS A 14 -5.96 5.97 -1.34
C HIS A 14 -4.50 5.52 -1.13
N PHE A 15 -4.26 4.58 -0.22
CA PHE A 15 -2.93 4.02 0.03
C PHE A 15 -2.28 3.47 -1.24
N TYR A 16 -3.02 2.69 -2.04
CA TYR A 16 -2.49 2.16 -3.29
C TYR A 16 -2.43 3.20 -4.41
N ALA A 17 -3.33 4.18 -4.44
CA ALA A 17 -3.25 5.29 -5.39
C ALA A 17 -1.94 6.10 -5.21
N CYS A 18 -1.45 6.24 -3.98
CA CYS A 18 -0.17 6.90 -3.70
C CYS A 18 1.07 6.02 -3.93
N GLY A 19 0.89 4.77 -4.39
CA GLY A 19 2.00 3.84 -4.58
C GLY A 19 2.37 3.02 -3.34
N GLY A 20 1.46 2.88 -2.38
CA GLY A 20 1.66 2.06 -1.19
C GLY A 20 2.51 2.72 -0.12
N GLY A 21 3.16 1.89 0.70
CA GLY A 21 3.99 2.33 1.82
C GLY A 21 5.47 2.25 1.45
N GLU A 22 6.23 3.25 1.90
CA GLU A 22 7.69 3.16 1.88
C GLU A 22 8.15 2.04 2.81
N VAL A 23 9.18 1.30 2.38
CA VAL A 23 9.79 0.24 3.19
C VAL A 23 11.15 0.70 3.68
N TRP A 24 11.31 0.76 5.01
CA TRP A 24 12.58 1.06 5.65
C TRP A 24 12.76 0.20 6.91
N ALA A 25 14.02 -0.05 7.28
CA ALA A 25 14.35 -0.78 8.48
C ALA A 25 14.11 0.12 9.69
N ARG A 26 13.40 -0.38 10.71
CA ARG A 26 13.07 0.38 11.93
C ARG A 26 14.29 0.57 12.83
N ASN A 27 15.31 -0.28 12.68
CA ASN A 27 16.54 -0.25 13.48
C ASN A 27 17.67 -1.07 12.81
N ALA A 28 18.89 -0.93 13.34
CA ALA A 28 20.08 -1.62 12.84
C ALA A 28 19.98 -3.16 12.90
N ARG A 29 19.24 -3.71 13.87
CA ARG A 29 19.05 -5.17 13.98
C ARG A 29 18.19 -5.71 12.84
N GLU A 30 17.11 -5.01 12.48
CA GLU A 30 16.28 -5.37 11.33
C GLU A 30 17.02 -5.18 10.01
N ALA A 31 17.80 -4.10 9.88
CA ALA A 31 18.62 -3.86 8.69
C ALA A 31 19.69 -4.95 8.46
N ALA A 32 20.15 -5.61 9.53
CA ALA A 32 21.14 -6.69 9.48
C ALA A 32 20.52 -8.08 9.23
N ASP A 33 19.18 -8.20 9.20
CA ASP A 33 18.50 -9.46 8.94
C ASP A 33 18.70 -9.90 7.48
N SER A 34 19.10 -11.16 7.26
CA SER A 34 19.37 -11.69 5.92
C SER A 34 18.13 -11.73 5.02
N GLN A 35 16.93 -11.70 5.59
CA GLN A 35 15.67 -11.64 4.85
C GLN A 35 15.25 -10.22 4.47
N TYR A 36 15.82 -9.20 5.13
CA TYR A 36 15.43 -7.81 4.92
C TYR A 36 15.49 -7.36 3.44
N PRO A 37 16.53 -7.69 2.63
CA PRO A 37 16.56 -7.28 1.23
C PRO A 37 15.38 -7.80 0.39
N PHE A 38 14.85 -8.98 0.73
CA PHE A 38 13.71 -9.56 0.04
C PHE A 38 12.39 -8.98 0.54
N ALA A 39 12.29 -8.70 1.85
CA ALA A 39 11.12 -8.05 2.44
C ALA A 39 11.00 -6.58 2.02
N ALA A 40 12.13 -5.91 1.78
CA ALA A 40 12.19 -4.52 1.34
C ALA A 40 12.05 -4.35 -0.19
N ALA A 41 12.09 -5.44 -0.95
CA ALA A 41 11.93 -5.38 -2.39
C ALA A 41 10.46 -5.08 -2.78
N LEU A 42 10.19 -3.85 -3.19
CA LEU A 42 8.91 -3.45 -3.73
C LEU A 42 8.69 -4.05 -5.13
N SER A 43 7.47 -4.54 -5.37
CA SER A 43 7.03 -4.95 -6.71
C SER A 43 7.00 -3.73 -7.66
N PRO A 44 7.37 -3.88 -8.94
CA PRO A 44 7.38 -2.78 -9.92
C PRO A 44 5.97 -2.21 -10.20
N TYR A 45 4.91 -2.89 -9.77
CA TYR A 45 3.54 -2.43 -9.90
C TYR A 45 3.10 -1.54 -8.74
N ILE A 46 3.88 -1.48 -7.66
CA ILE A 46 3.61 -0.62 -6.51
C ILE A 46 4.22 0.75 -6.81
N LYS A 47 3.42 1.61 -7.41
CA LYS A 47 3.79 2.96 -7.85
C LYS A 47 2.56 3.88 -7.80
N PRO A 48 2.74 5.21 -7.69
CA PRO A 48 1.64 6.14 -7.76
C PRO A 48 0.80 5.92 -9.02
N LEU A 49 -0.52 5.95 -8.84
CA LEU A 49 -1.50 5.92 -9.90
C LEU A 49 -2.10 7.32 -10.00
N ASP A 50 -2.18 7.85 -11.22
CA ASP A 50 -2.82 9.13 -11.51
C ASP A 50 -4.33 8.95 -11.53
N LEU A 51 -4.90 8.65 -10.36
CA LEU A 51 -6.34 8.53 -10.15
C LEU A 51 -6.86 9.84 -9.58
N ASP A 52 -7.88 10.40 -10.19
CA ASP A 52 -8.54 11.59 -9.65
C ASP A 52 -9.53 11.24 -8.51
N ALA A 53 -10.26 12.24 -8.01
CA ALA A 53 -11.21 12.02 -6.92
C ALA A 53 -12.44 11.19 -7.33
N GLU A 54 -12.91 11.34 -8.56
CA GLU A 54 -14.08 10.64 -9.08
C GLU A 54 -13.73 9.18 -9.37
N GLU A 55 -12.57 8.90 -9.95
CA GLU A 55 -12.09 7.55 -10.22
C GLU A 55 -11.88 6.76 -8.93
N ARG A 56 -11.31 7.38 -7.89
CA ARG A 56 -11.20 6.74 -6.56
C ARG A 56 -12.57 6.42 -5.97
N ALA A 57 -13.54 7.33 -6.10
CA ALA A 57 -14.90 7.09 -5.62
C ALA A 57 -15.60 5.97 -6.40
N ALA A 58 -15.39 5.91 -7.72
CA ALA A 58 -15.92 4.86 -8.59
C ALA A 58 -15.35 3.48 -8.22
N LEU A 59 -14.05 3.38 -7.93
CA LEU A 59 -13.42 2.15 -7.44
C LEU A 59 -14.02 1.69 -6.11
N VAL A 60 -14.21 2.61 -5.16
CA VAL A 60 -14.86 2.28 -3.88
C VAL A 60 -16.30 1.80 -4.10
N ALA A 61 -17.06 2.46 -4.97
CA ALA A 61 -18.42 2.06 -5.29
C ALA A 61 -18.47 0.65 -5.92
N PHE A 62 -17.59 0.38 -6.89
CA PHE A 62 -17.46 -0.93 -7.51
C PHE A 62 -17.08 -2.02 -6.50
N LEU A 63 -16.10 -1.78 -5.63
CA LEU A 63 -15.69 -2.75 -4.62
C LEU A 63 -16.78 -3.06 -3.59
N LYS A 64 -17.74 -2.14 -3.37
CA LYS A 64 -18.91 -2.37 -2.50
C LYS A 64 -20.00 -3.23 -3.16
N THR A 65 -19.88 -3.59 -4.44
CA THR A 65 -20.82 -4.49 -5.13
C THR A 65 -20.38 -5.95 -5.12
N LEU A 66 -19.17 -6.24 -4.63
CA LEU A 66 -18.58 -7.58 -4.52
C LEU A 66 -18.95 -8.23 -3.18
#